data_AF-A0A0K9XU25-F1
#
_entry.id   AF-A0A0K9XU25-F1
#
_cell.length_a   1.000
_cell.length_b   1.000
_cell.length_c   1.000
_cell.angle_alpha   90.00
_cell.angle_beta   90.00
_cell.angle_gamma   90.00
#
_symmetry.space_group_name_H-M   'P 1'
#
loop_
_entity.id
_entity.type
_entity.pdbx_description
1 polymer ?
#
loop_
_entity_poly.entity_id
_entity_poly.type
_entity_poly.pdbx_seq_one_letter_code
_entity_poly.pdbx_strand_id
1 'polypeptide(L)'
;MLKRKKDGLEEGQLLRTSAESTKGYLATLMDGYSKLLIDDPVRPFREENLAEIANNVDYGILAALEGTWVSYNANYNQDIKRPSLGSGIHTTIMPSPGTDQNTIPGKFSFDTEEYIEKLTFEIVPGGVRNRGGASELFCGAVKYDQTIKSVNKVEGKPDLEYAGIHEENGMYLWLSDVYNYAATRETIEKDRGIHAFSQEDYQKYGYKGEYRNEPLVQVKDDNGNVSYILLSELKDGQEYFEIIPAQEIKPGDGITGPYFIPDYSISRSGVIPHGSTITLLGDIAPSGPNYLISGAPQFPYGDATWQPDHLAISPTMGGAGASVTNPINLDQPAPAWVHEILTDENDPGSNKIYTQRILANDLYPYCVRPDMRLRDTLSGQNVANYVLIQMSSKMKTGAQGGILNVPFVNRFVPTVEVDFRMWIETVIEDGKEILQLQYEQIIFFEFDFGNDGGTTSWPHIQVNTLRKIEDIPADQRKIIEEQFFNAPSGMSMTTPASNAERTVNPPAGCPYHKP
;
A
#
# COMPACT_ATOMS: atom_id res chain seq x y z
N MET A 1 8.53 7.79 -9.84
CA MET A 1 8.73 8.75 -8.74
C MET A 1 8.37 10.19 -9.10
N LEU A 2 7.72 10.89 -8.16
CA LEU A 2 7.55 12.35 -8.17
C LEU A 2 8.54 13.04 -7.24
N LYS A 3 8.93 14.26 -7.58
CA LYS A 3 9.70 15.16 -6.72
C LYS A 3 8.96 16.49 -6.55
N ARG A 4 9.25 17.18 -5.45
CA ARG A 4 8.84 18.58 -5.29
C ARG A 4 9.46 19.44 -6.40
N LYS A 5 8.68 20.33 -7.00
CA LYS A 5 9.22 21.39 -7.86
C LYS A 5 10.15 22.24 -7.00
N LYS A 6 11.28 22.67 -7.55
CA LYS A 6 12.12 23.67 -6.86
C LYS A 6 11.30 24.95 -6.78
N ASP A 7 10.90 25.34 -5.57
CA ASP A 7 10.73 26.76 -5.31
C ASP A 7 12.10 27.40 -5.58
N GLY A 8 12.14 28.46 -6.38
CA GLY A 8 13.37 29.20 -6.59
C GLY A 8 13.93 29.58 -5.22
N LEU A 9 15.10 29.04 -4.87
CA LEU A 9 15.91 29.49 -3.75
C LEU A 9 16.49 30.87 -4.10
N GLU A 10 15.63 31.87 -4.25
CA GLU A 10 15.98 33.28 -4.10
C GLU A 10 15.03 33.87 -3.06
N GLU A 11 15.61 34.12 -1.89
CA GLU A 11 15.16 35.03 -0.82
C GLU A 11 13.65 35.09 -0.51
N GLY A 12 13.28 34.41 0.57
CA GLY A 12 12.33 34.94 1.54
C GLY A 12 10.89 35.11 1.05
N GLN A 13 10.11 34.03 1.05
CA GLN A 13 8.66 34.13 1.23
C GLN A 13 8.15 33.14 2.27
N LEU A 14 8.30 33.57 3.52
CA LEU A 14 7.34 33.33 4.60
C LEU A 14 6.06 34.20 4.39
N LEU A 15 5.64 34.34 3.14
CA LEU A 15 4.43 35.00 2.70
C LEU A 15 3.66 33.96 1.89
N ARG A 16 2.85 33.16 2.59
CA ARG A 16 1.62 32.64 2.00
C ARG A 16 0.87 33.87 1.49
N THR A 17 1.02 34.20 0.22
CA THR A 17 0.19 35.21 -0.43
C THR A 17 -1.23 34.70 -0.33
N SER A 18 -2.04 35.43 0.43
CA SER A 18 -3.50 35.41 0.41
C SER A 18 -4.01 35.93 -0.94
N ALA A 19 -3.59 35.27 -2.02
CA ALA A 19 -4.34 35.24 -3.25
C ALA A 19 -5.21 34.00 -3.14
N GLU A 20 -6.53 34.17 -3.03
CA GLU A 20 -7.48 33.08 -3.21
C GLU A 20 -7.16 32.39 -4.52
N SER A 21 -6.41 31.29 -4.47
CA SER A 21 -6.23 30.44 -5.64
C SER A 21 -7.59 29.82 -5.89
N THR A 22 -8.20 30.15 -7.02
CA THR A 22 -9.37 29.44 -7.59
C THR A 22 -9.09 27.97 -7.91
N LYS A 23 -7.98 27.40 -7.43
CA LYS A 23 -7.56 26.02 -7.61
C LYS A 23 -7.88 25.25 -6.32
N GLY A 24 -8.56 24.12 -6.45
CA GLY A 24 -8.91 23.27 -5.31
C GLY A 24 -7.73 22.67 -4.56
N TYR A 25 -8.00 22.03 -3.42
CA TYR A 25 -6.96 21.51 -2.52
C TYR A 25 -5.97 20.56 -3.21
N LEU A 26 -6.46 19.50 -3.87
CA LEU A 26 -5.60 18.54 -4.57
C LEU A 26 -4.86 19.16 -5.75
N ALA A 27 -5.49 20.11 -6.45
CA ALA A 27 -4.84 20.82 -7.54
C ALA A 27 -3.66 21.65 -7.04
N THR A 28 -3.82 22.33 -5.91
CA THR A 28 -2.75 23.10 -5.27
C THR A 28 -1.63 22.19 -4.78
N LEU A 29 -1.96 21.07 -4.14
CA LEU A 29 -0.98 20.10 -3.67
C LEU A 29 -0.18 19.49 -4.83
N MET A 30 -0.85 19.00 -5.86
CA MET A 30 -0.21 18.32 -6.99
C MET A 30 0.56 19.27 -7.92
N ASP A 31 0.20 20.56 -7.98
CA ASP A 31 1.01 21.57 -8.70
C ASP A 31 2.39 21.74 -8.07
N GLY A 32 2.59 21.34 -6.81
CA GLY A 32 3.89 21.33 -6.15
C GLY A 32 4.84 20.24 -6.63
N TYR A 33 4.41 19.31 -7.50
CA TYR A 33 5.20 18.13 -7.88
C TYR A 33 5.45 18.01 -9.38
N SER A 34 6.56 17.38 -9.74
CA SER A 34 6.90 17.00 -11.11
C SER A 34 7.50 15.60 -11.14
N LYS A 35 7.50 14.95 -12.32
CA LYS A 35 8.21 13.69 -12.52
C LYS A 35 9.71 13.86 -12.25
N LEU A 36 10.31 12.91 -11.54
CA LEU A 36 11.76 12.84 -11.36
C LEU A 36 12.43 12.32 -12.64
N LEU A 37 13.48 13.00 -13.09
CA LEU A 37 14.28 12.69 -14.28
C LEU A 37 15.74 12.42 -13.90
N ILE A 38 16.47 11.70 -14.74
CA ILE A 38 17.89 11.37 -14.51
C ILE A 38 18.80 12.61 -14.46
N ASP A 39 18.40 13.69 -15.16
CA ASP A 39 19.13 14.96 -15.19
C ASP A 39 18.80 15.85 -13.99
N ASP A 40 17.91 15.42 -13.10
CA ASP A 40 17.59 16.19 -11.92
C ASP A 40 18.75 16.17 -10.91
N PRO A 41 19.14 17.33 -10.36
CA PRO A 41 20.28 17.41 -9.46
C PRO A 41 20.01 16.71 -8.13
N VAL A 42 20.91 15.83 -7.73
CA VAL A 42 20.91 15.22 -6.39
C VAL A 42 21.37 16.26 -5.36
N ARG A 43 20.63 16.38 -4.26
CA ARG A 43 20.94 17.34 -3.19
C ARG A 43 22.07 16.79 -2.31
N PRO A 44 23.14 17.54 -2.04
CA PRO A 44 24.11 17.12 -1.04
C PRO A 44 23.51 17.21 0.37
N PHE A 45 23.72 16.19 1.18
CA PHE A 45 23.44 16.22 2.61
C PHE A 45 24.62 16.84 3.34
N ARG A 46 24.33 17.67 4.33
CA ARG A 46 25.31 18.22 5.28
C ARG A 46 24.74 18.13 6.68
N GLU A 47 25.58 17.75 7.66
CA GLU A 47 25.12 17.57 9.04
C GLU A 47 24.57 18.87 9.63
N GLU A 48 25.11 20.03 9.25
CA GLU A 48 24.59 21.34 9.70
C GLU A 48 23.12 21.59 9.31
N ASN A 49 22.66 20.97 8.22
CA ASN A 49 21.30 21.15 7.70
C ASN A 49 20.32 20.09 8.21
N LEU A 50 20.76 19.14 9.05
CA LEU A 50 19.95 18.01 9.48
C LEU A 50 18.62 18.45 10.12
N ALA A 51 18.66 19.45 11.00
CA ALA A 51 17.47 19.96 11.68
C ALA A 51 16.50 20.62 10.69
N GLU A 52 17.01 21.38 9.72
CA GLU A 52 16.20 22.02 8.68
C GLU A 52 15.53 20.98 7.77
N ILE A 53 16.28 19.96 7.33
CA ILE A 53 15.75 18.89 6.49
C ILE A 53 14.68 18.12 7.24
N ALA A 54 14.94 17.75 8.50
CA ALA A 54 13.98 17.04 9.33
C ALA A 54 12.69 17.86 9.50
N ASN A 55 12.79 19.17 9.77
CA ASN A 55 11.61 20.03 10.00
C ASN A 55 10.80 20.33 8.74
N ASN A 56 11.40 20.21 7.55
CA ASN A 56 10.77 20.56 6.27
C ASN A 56 10.54 19.34 5.37
N VAL A 57 10.36 18.15 5.97
CA VAL A 57 10.14 16.92 5.21
C VAL A 57 8.90 17.02 4.32
N ASP A 58 9.01 16.43 3.13
CA ASP A 58 7.89 16.30 2.21
C ASP A 58 7.01 15.09 2.56
N TYR A 59 5.70 15.30 2.69
CA TYR A 59 4.71 14.24 2.88
C TYR A 59 4.01 13.85 1.57
N GLY A 60 4.31 14.51 0.45
CA GLY A 60 3.72 14.18 -0.84
C GLY A 60 2.20 14.32 -0.86
N ILE A 61 1.58 13.44 -1.64
CA ILE A 61 0.12 13.28 -1.66
C ILE A 61 -0.44 12.76 -0.32
N LEU A 62 0.39 12.10 0.52
CA LEU A 62 -0.06 11.53 1.78
C LEU A 62 -0.51 12.62 2.78
N ALA A 63 -0.05 13.87 2.61
CA ALA A 63 -0.55 15.01 3.37
C ALA A 63 -2.07 15.20 3.26
N ALA A 64 -2.68 14.79 2.13
CA ALA A 64 -4.12 14.86 1.94
C ALA A 64 -4.91 13.91 2.86
N LEU A 65 -4.26 12.89 3.43
CA LEU A 65 -4.92 11.89 4.25
C LEU A 65 -5.12 12.37 5.70
N GLU A 66 -4.35 13.34 6.19
CA GLU A 66 -4.33 13.77 7.59
C GLU A 66 -5.72 13.96 8.20
N GLY A 67 -5.99 13.33 9.34
CA GLY A 67 -7.23 13.39 10.11
C GLY A 67 -8.10 12.13 10.03
N THR A 68 -9.33 12.22 10.53
CA THR A 68 -10.25 11.06 10.63
C THR A 68 -11.23 10.99 9.48
N TRP A 69 -11.28 9.83 8.83
CA TRP A 69 -12.20 9.46 7.75
C TRP A 69 -13.16 8.40 8.23
N VAL A 70 -14.41 8.50 7.79
CA VAL A 70 -15.48 7.61 8.18
C VAL A 70 -16.34 7.27 6.97
N SER A 71 -17.01 6.12 7.03
CA SER A 71 -17.89 5.65 5.97
C SER A 71 -18.92 6.70 5.53
N TYR A 72 -18.97 6.95 4.23
CA TYR A 72 -19.97 7.78 3.59
C TYR A 72 -20.94 6.87 2.83
N ASN A 73 -22.08 6.58 3.44
CA ASN A 73 -23.10 5.69 2.90
C ASN A 73 -23.98 6.42 1.87
N ALA A 74 -23.61 6.31 0.60
CA ALA A 74 -24.46 6.71 -0.50
C ALA A 74 -24.45 5.62 -1.57
N ASN A 75 -25.63 5.26 -2.06
CA ASN A 75 -25.77 4.41 -3.23
C ASN A 75 -26.75 5.05 -4.19
N TYR A 76 -26.25 5.51 -5.34
CA TYR A 76 -27.07 6.17 -6.37
C TYR A 76 -27.51 5.21 -7.47
N ASN A 77 -27.16 3.93 -7.38
CA ASN A 77 -27.65 2.91 -8.30
C ASN A 77 -29.14 2.63 -8.05
N GLN A 78 -29.98 3.05 -8.98
CA GLN A 78 -31.44 2.91 -8.91
C GLN A 78 -31.94 1.50 -9.20
N ASP A 79 -31.12 0.66 -9.82
CA ASP A 79 -31.49 -0.72 -10.15
C ASP A 79 -31.44 -1.62 -8.91
N ILE A 80 -30.69 -1.21 -7.89
CA ILE A 80 -30.58 -1.91 -6.61
C ILE A 80 -31.59 -1.34 -5.62
N LYS A 81 -32.72 -2.04 -5.47
CA LYS A 81 -33.85 -1.60 -4.64
C LYS A 81 -33.63 -1.77 -3.14
N ARG A 82 -32.68 -2.63 -2.74
CA ARG A 82 -32.38 -2.87 -1.33
C ARG A 82 -31.62 -1.67 -0.75
N PRO A 83 -31.96 -1.22 0.48
CA PRO A 83 -31.21 -0.15 1.11
C PRO A 83 -29.79 -0.61 1.42
N SER A 84 -28.82 0.28 1.20
CA SER A 84 -27.44 0.11 1.66
C SER A 84 -27.37 0.31 3.17
N LEU A 85 -26.92 -0.69 3.92
CA LEU A 85 -26.72 -0.55 5.37
C LEU A 85 -25.38 0.14 5.69
N GLY A 86 -24.39 0.02 4.82
CA GLY A 86 -23.06 0.62 4.96
C GLY A 86 -22.38 0.80 3.61
N SER A 87 -21.45 1.74 3.50
CA SER A 87 -20.71 1.98 2.25
C SER A 87 -19.63 0.93 1.99
N GLY A 88 -19.10 0.31 3.04
CA GLY A 88 -18.05 -0.69 2.93
C GLY A 88 -18.59 -2.04 2.49
N ILE A 89 -17.85 -2.74 1.63
CA ILE A 89 -18.12 -4.13 1.26
C ILE A 89 -16.86 -4.95 1.54
N HIS A 90 -17.02 -6.03 2.31
CA HIS A 90 -15.96 -6.99 2.57
C HIS A 90 -16.39 -8.38 2.12
N THR A 91 -15.60 -9.02 1.26
CA THR A 91 -15.80 -10.42 0.87
C THR A 91 -14.74 -11.28 1.52
N THR A 92 -15.16 -12.32 2.23
CA THR A 92 -14.25 -13.22 2.95
C THR A 92 -14.44 -14.65 2.47
N ILE A 93 -13.35 -15.37 2.33
CA ILE A 93 -13.36 -16.83 2.17
C ILE A 93 -12.65 -17.48 3.34
N MET A 94 -13.27 -18.51 3.93
CA MET A 94 -12.74 -19.21 5.08
C MET A 94 -12.83 -20.73 4.87
N PRO A 95 -11.89 -21.54 5.40
CA PRO A 95 -12.07 -22.97 5.50
C PRO A 95 -13.38 -23.29 6.22
N SER A 96 -14.14 -24.26 5.72
CA SER A 96 -15.37 -24.67 6.39
C SER A 96 -15.04 -25.38 7.71
N PRO A 97 -15.87 -25.26 8.76
CA PRO A 97 -15.66 -26.00 10.00
C PRO A 97 -15.50 -27.50 9.74
N GLY A 98 -14.50 -28.12 10.38
CA GLY A 98 -14.19 -29.55 10.22
C GLY A 98 -13.36 -29.90 8.98
N THR A 99 -12.80 -28.90 8.30
CA THR A 99 -11.99 -29.09 7.09
C THR A 99 -10.57 -28.58 7.33
N ASP A 100 -9.57 -29.33 6.88
CA ASP A 100 -8.17 -28.93 6.86
C ASP A 100 -7.41 -29.73 5.79
N GLN A 101 -6.14 -29.36 5.56
CA GLN A 101 -5.27 -30.03 4.58
C GLN A 101 -5.02 -31.52 4.88
N ASN A 102 -5.23 -31.97 6.12
CA ASN A 102 -4.94 -33.35 6.54
C ASN A 102 -6.18 -34.26 6.54
N THR A 103 -7.38 -33.70 6.41
CA THR A 103 -8.65 -34.42 6.57
C THR A 103 -9.50 -34.29 5.31
N ILE A 104 -10.25 -33.20 5.19
CA ILE A 104 -11.10 -32.88 4.04
C ILE A 104 -10.54 -31.59 3.44
N PRO A 105 -9.66 -31.66 2.44
CA PRO A 105 -9.16 -30.47 1.76
C PRO A 105 -10.27 -29.83 0.92
N GLY A 106 -10.11 -28.54 0.60
CA GLY A 106 -10.84 -27.96 -0.53
C GLY A 106 -12.29 -27.55 -0.28
N LYS A 107 -12.72 -27.36 0.97
CA LYS A 107 -14.11 -26.96 1.31
C LYS A 107 -14.14 -25.61 2.02
N PHE A 108 -14.80 -24.64 1.41
CA PHE A 108 -14.80 -23.24 1.87
C PHE A 108 -16.19 -22.65 2.04
N SER A 109 -16.27 -21.69 2.97
CA SER A 109 -17.43 -20.83 3.17
C SER A 109 -17.08 -19.43 2.70
N PHE A 110 -17.91 -18.91 1.81
CA PHE A 110 -17.87 -17.54 1.35
C PHE A 110 -18.83 -16.69 2.17
N ASP A 111 -18.39 -15.52 2.57
CA ASP A 111 -19.21 -14.51 3.23
C ASP A 111 -19.03 -13.15 2.55
N THR A 112 -20.07 -12.32 2.62
CA THR A 112 -20.00 -10.93 2.19
C THR A 112 -20.79 -10.09 3.16
N GLU A 113 -20.18 -8.99 3.60
CA GLU A 113 -20.78 -8.10 4.58
C GLU A 113 -20.74 -6.64 4.12
N GLU A 114 -21.81 -5.91 4.43
CA GLU A 114 -21.78 -4.45 4.49
C GLU A 114 -21.20 -4.02 5.84
N TYR A 115 -20.40 -2.97 5.84
CA TYR A 115 -19.77 -2.47 7.06
C TYR A 115 -19.66 -0.94 7.10
N ILE A 116 -19.40 -0.42 8.30
CA ILE A 116 -18.93 0.95 8.54
C ILE A 116 -17.52 0.94 9.09
N GLU A 117 -16.79 2.02 8.83
CA GLU A 117 -15.37 2.13 9.11
C GLU A 117 -15.01 3.49 9.67
N LYS A 118 -13.99 3.49 10.54
CA LYS A 118 -13.21 4.65 10.94
C LYS A 118 -11.76 4.40 10.57
N LEU A 119 -11.17 5.34 9.83
CA LEU A 119 -9.77 5.32 9.42
C LEU A 119 -9.14 6.67 9.80
N THR A 120 -8.17 6.65 10.69
CA THR A 120 -7.48 7.88 11.14
C THR A 120 -6.08 7.89 10.57
N PHE A 121 -5.65 9.04 10.05
CA PHE A 121 -4.27 9.28 9.65
C PHE A 121 -3.65 10.38 10.52
N GLU A 122 -2.43 10.15 10.98
CA GLU A 122 -1.66 11.11 11.78
C GLU A 122 -0.27 11.30 11.17
N ILE A 123 0.03 12.52 10.74
CA ILE A 123 1.37 12.95 10.32
C ILE A 123 2.34 12.76 11.49
N VAL A 124 3.43 12.03 11.23
CA VAL A 124 4.58 11.98 12.12
C VAL A 124 5.40 13.25 11.89
N PRO A 125 5.52 14.15 12.89
CA PRO A 125 6.26 15.38 12.70
C PRO A 125 7.74 15.10 12.48
N GLY A 126 8.29 15.69 11.43
CA GLY A 126 9.69 15.59 11.08
C GLY A 126 10.03 14.39 10.20
N GLY A 127 11.08 14.53 9.39
CA GLY A 127 11.51 13.50 8.46
C GLY A 127 12.16 12.30 9.13
N VAL A 128 11.69 11.11 8.79
CA VAL A 128 12.28 9.86 9.25
C VAL A 128 13.52 9.56 8.40
N ARG A 129 14.71 9.69 9.00
CA ARG A 129 16.00 9.55 8.31
C ARG A 129 16.43 8.09 8.17
N ASN A 130 16.68 7.66 6.94
CA ASN A 130 17.27 6.37 6.57
C ASN A 130 18.69 6.58 6.04
N ARG A 131 19.68 5.93 6.68
CA ARG A 131 21.11 6.07 6.36
C ARG A 131 21.58 4.92 5.47
N GLY A 132 22.02 5.25 4.26
CA GLY A 132 22.59 4.30 3.28
C GLY A 132 24.08 4.51 3.02
N GLY A 133 24.81 5.18 3.92
CA GLY A 133 26.20 5.57 3.71
C GLY A 133 26.28 6.81 2.82
N ALA A 134 26.64 6.64 1.55
CA ALA A 134 26.71 7.74 0.58
C ALA A 134 25.34 8.28 0.13
N SER A 135 24.25 7.57 0.46
CA SER A 135 22.88 7.98 0.18
C SER A 135 22.10 8.13 1.48
N GLU A 136 21.34 9.20 1.59
CA GLU A 136 20.45 9.49 2.71
C GLU A 136 19.04 9.68 2.16
N LEU A 137 18.05 9.15 2.87
CA LEU A 137 16.64 9.31 2.53
C LEU A 137 15.89 9.84 3.74
N PHE A 138 15.07 10.86 3.55
CA PHE A 138 14.16 11.36 4.57
C PHE A 138 12.74 11.06 4.14
N CYS A 139 12.01 10.30 4.95
CA CYS A 139 10.64 9.92 4.63
C CYS A 139 9.64 10.83 5.35
N GLY A 140 8.65 11.35 4.62
CA GLY A 140 7.44 11.89 5.22
C GLY A 140 6.56 10.72 5.67
N ALA A 141 6.28 10.64 6.97
CA ALA A 141 5.59 9.50 7.57
C ALA A 141 4.17 9.88 8.01
N VAL A 142 3.19 9.02 7.70
CA VAL A 142 1.79 9.17 8.10
C VAL A 142 1.33 7.85 8.70
N LYS A 143 1.07 7.82 10.01
CA LYS A 143 0.48 6.66 10.68
C LYS A 143 -0.96 6.48 10.24
N TYR A 144 -1.46 5.25 10.31
CA TYR A 144 -2.89 5.01 10.22
C TYR A 144 -3.37 4.00 11.25
N ASP A 145 -4.62 4.18 11.68
CA ASP A 145 -5.39 3.26 12.51
C ASP A 145 -6.78 3.07 11.87
N GLN A 146 -7.16 1.81 11.66
CA GLN A 146 -8.37 1.40 10.98
C GLN A 146 -9.20 0.49 11.88
N THR A 147 -10.48 0.81 12.02
CA THR A 147 -11.46 0.01 12.75
C THR A 147 -12.70 -0.20 11.89
N ILE A 148 -13.13 -1.45 11.75
CA ILE A 148 -14.32 -1.82 10.97
C ILE A 148 -15.34 -2.53 11.85
N LYS A 149 -16.61 -2.14 11.68
CA LYS A 149 -17.76 -2.75 12.35
C LYS A 149 -18.82 -3.19 11.34
N SER A 150 -19.36 -4.39 11.53
CA SER A 150 -20.46 -4.92 10.73
C SER A 150 -21.72 -4.07 10.91
N VAL A 151 -22.55 -3.94 9.89
CA VAL A 151 -23.91 -3.35 10.00
C VAL A 151 -25.00 -4.38 9.71
N ASN A 152 -24.62 -5.64 9.58
CA ASN A 152 -25.54 -6.73 9.29
C ASN A 152 -26.44 -7.02 10.49
N LYS A 153 -27.72 -7.27 10.20
CA LYS A 153 -28.73 -7.64 11.20
C LYS A 153 -29.01 -9.13 11.10
N VAL A 154 -28.72 -9.86 12.17
CA VAL A 154 -29.01 -11.28 12.26
C VAL A 154 -30.20 -11.50 13.19
N GLU A 155 -31.24 -12.14 12.68
CA GLU A 155 -32.45 -12.45 13.44
C GLU A 155 -32.09 -13.23 14.72
N GLY A 156 -32.57 -12.73 15.87
CA GLY A 156 -32.29 -13.32 17.19
C GLY A 156 -30.88 -13.06 17.75
N LYS A 157 -30.03 -12.30 17.04
CA LYS A 157 -28.66 -11.96 17.49
C LYS A 157 -28.36 -10.46 17.33
N PRO A 158 -29.03 -9.58 18.10
CA PRO A 158 -28.83 -8.12 18.00
C PRO A 158 -27.40 -7.67 18.30
N ASP A 159 -26.66 -8.42 19.14
CA ASP A 159 -25.27 -8.10 19.51
C ASP A 159 -24.26 -8.24 18.35
N LEU A 160 -24.69 -8.79 17.20
CA LEU A 160 -23.85 -8.86 16.00
C LEU A 160 -23.91 -7.57 15.17
N GLU A 161 -24.96 -6.76 15.32
CA GLU A 161 -25.00 -5.43 14.69
C GLU A 161 -23.94 -4.56 15.37
N TYR A 162 -23.04 -3.97 14.58
CA TYR A 162 -21.88 -3.20 15.04
C TYR A 162 -20.80 -3.98 15.80
N ALA A 163 -20.79 -5.32 15.70
CA ALA A 163 -19.65 -6.12 16.13
C ALA A 163 -18.39 -5.73 15.34
N GLY A 164 -17.25 -5.64 16.02
CA GLY A 164 -15.96 -5.42 15.37
C GLY A 164 -15.56 -6.63 14.54
N ILE A 165 -15.23 -6.40 13.27
CA ILE A 165 -14.86 -7.47 12.32
C ILE A 165 -13.40 -7.36 11.84
N HIS A 166 -12.81 -6.17 11.90
CA HIS A 166 -11.42 -5.96 11.49
C HIS A 166 -10.81 -4.75 12.20
N GLU A 167 -9.52 -4.86 12.51
CA GLU A 167 -8.66 -3.76 12.98
C GLU A 167 -7.37 -3.84 12.18
N GLU A 168 -6.78 -2.70 11.81
CA GLU A 168 -5.48 -2.65 11.14
C GLU A 168 -4.77 -1.36 11.54
N ASN A 169 -3.45 -1.42 11.73
CA ASN A 169 -2.67 -0.20 11.96
C ASN A 169 -1.30 -0.28 11.29
N GLY A 170 -0.72 0.88 11.01
CA GLY A 170 0.54 0.94 10.28
C GLY A 170 1.01 2.34 9.93
N MET A 171 1.79 2.44 8.86
CA MET A 171 2.37 3.69 8.41
C MET A 171 2.53 3.73 6.89
N TYR A 172 2.23 4.88 6.30
CA TYR A 172 2.64 5.25 4.95
C TYR A 172 3.90 6.10 5.01
N LEU A 173 4.82 5.86 4.08
CA LEU A 173 6.06 6.59 3.91
C LEU A 173 6.13 7.19 2.50
N TRP A 174 6.35 8.50 2.43
CA TRP A 174 6.70 9.20 1.20
C TRP A 174 8.22 9.19 1.03
N LEU A 175 8.72 8.60 -0.05
CA LEU A 175 10.13 8.24 -0.24
C LEU A 175 10.91 9.18 -1.18
N SER A 176 10.40 10.38 -1.48
CA SER A 176 10.99 11.21 -2.54
C SER A 176 12.24 12.01 -2.13
N ASP A 177 12.51 12.16 -0.83
CA ASP A 177 13.52 13.08 -0.33
C ASP A 177 14.90 12.41 -0.16
N VAL A 178 15.59 12.22 -1.30
CA VAL A 178 16.94 11.63 -1.36
C VAL A 178 18.03 12.70 -1.37
N TYR A 179 19.13 12.40 -0.68
CA TYR A 179 20.34 13.23 -0.60
C TYR A 179 21.61 12.38 -0.77
N ASN A 180 22.67 13.01 -1.25
CA ASN A 180 24.00 12.42 -1.34
C ASN A 180 24.86 12.83 -0.13
N TYR A 181 25.38 11.87 0.63
CA TYR A 181 26.26 12.13 1.76
C TYR A 181 27.69 11.66 1.48
N ALA A 182 28.42 12.50 0.75
CA ALA A 182 29.81 12.24 0.44
C ALA A 182 30.68 12.21 1.69
N ALA A 183 31.66 11.30 1.71
CA ALA A 183 32.63 11.21 2.80
C ALA A 183 33.45 12.50 2.90
N THR A 184 33.60 13.02 4.11
CA THR A 184 34.54 14.11 4.41
C THR A 184 35.69 13.58 5.25
N ARG A 185 36.76 14.37 5.37
CA ARG A 185 37.87 14.02 6.26
C ARG A 185 37.38 13.82 7.70
N GLU A 186 36.51 14.70 8.18
CA GLU A 186 35.97 14.65 9.54
C GLU A 186 35.14 13.39 9.78
N THR A 187 34.26 13.02 8.84
CA THR A 187 33.41 11.82 8.98
C THR A 187 34.25 10.54 8.97
N ILE A 188 35.30 10.48 8.13
CA ILE A 188 36.23 9.34 8.09
C ILE A 188 36.96 9.21 9.43
N GLU A 189 37.52 10.32 9.94
CA GLU A 189 38.25 10.36 11.21
C GLU A 189 37.37 9.98 12.41
N LYS A 190 36.10 10.41 12.41
CA LYS A 190 35.15 10.21 13.51
C LYS A 190 34.54 8.80 13.53
N ASP A 191 34.10 8.30 12.39
CA ASP A 191 33.27 7.08 12.34
C ASP A 191 34.12 5.80 12.29
N ARG A 192 35.14 5.78 11.43
CA ARG A 192 36.01 4.59 11.23
C ARG A 192 37.38 4.75 11.89
N GLY A 193 37.87 5.99 12.00
CA GLY A 193 39.26 6.28 12.32
C GLY A 193 40.17 6.07 11.10
N ILE A 194 41.42 6.53 11.21
CA ILE A 194 42.41 6.37 10.14
C ILE A 194 43.29 5.16 10.47
N HIS A 195 43.31 4.16 9.57
CA HIS A 195 44.24 3.04 9.68
C HIS A 195 45.67 3.48 9.40
N ALA A 196 46.63 2.98 10.19
CA ALA A 196 48.05 3.27 10.01
C ALA A 196 48.65 2.45 8.85
N PHE A 197 49.87 2.84 8.44
CA PHE A 197 50.68 2.17 7.42
C PHE A 197 50.66 0.63 7.53
N SER A 198 50.39 -0.04 6.41
CA SER A 198 50.40 -1.51 6.31
C SER A 198 51.75 -2.03 5.82
N GLN A 199 52.50 -2.66 6.73
CA GLN A 199 53.76 -3.33 6.40
C GLN A 199 53.57 -4.45 5.36
N GLU A 200 52.40 -5.09 5.37
CA GLU A 200 52.02 -6.15 4.44
C GLU A 200 51.80 -5.60 3.03
N ASP A 201 51.10 -4.47 2.88
CA ASP A 201 50.88 -3.82 1.59
C ASP A 201 52.19 -3.34 0.97
N TYR A 202 53.10 -2.82 1.81
CA TYR A 202 54.43 -2.47 1.37
C TYR A 202 55.20 -3.68 0.85
N GLN A 203 55.15 -4.80 1.57
CA GLN A 203 55.86 -6.03 1.17
C GLN A 203 55.27 -6.66 -0.10
N LYS A 204 53.95 -6.65 -0.26
CA LYS A 204 53.27 -7.28 -1.40
C LYS A 204 53.23 -6.41 -2.65
N TYR A 205 53.02 -5.10 -2.49
CA TYR A 205 52.69 -4.20 -3.60
C TYR A 205 53.65 -3.01 -3.70
N GLY A 206 54.60 -2.85 -2.77
CA GLY A 206 55.48 -1.67 -2.74
C GLY A 206 54.77 -0.38 -2.31
N TYR A 207 53.54 -0.50 -1.79
CA TYR A 207 52.75 0.66 -1.35
C TYR A 207 53.36 1.29 -0.10
N LYS A 208 53.73 2.57 -0.18
CA LYS A 208 54.38 3.32 0.90
C LYS A 208 53.45 4.30 1.63
N GLY A 209 52.20 4.42 1.17
CA GLY A 209 51.26 5.35 1.76
C GLY A 209 50.76 4.86 3.11
N GLU A 210 50.41 5.80 3.98
CA GLU A 210 49.88 5.50 5.31
C GLU A 210 48.43 5.00 5.25
N TYR A 211 47.68 5.35 4.19
CA TYR A 211 46.24 5.15 4.08
C TYR A 211 45.85 4.75 2.65
N ARG A 212 45.44 3.49 2.39
CA ARG A 212 45.15 2.99 1.02
C ARG A 212 43.69 3.26 0.61
N ASN A 213 43.42 4.52 0.30
CA ASN A 213 42.11 5.02 -0.13
C ASN A 213 41.91 5.04 -1.65
N GLU A 214 42.85 4.49 -2.40
CA GLU A 214 42.74 4.32 -3.85
C GLU A 214 43.13 2.89 -4.23
N PRO A 215 42.54 2.32 -5.29
CA PRO A 215 43.00 1.06 -5.84
C PRO A 215 44.45 1.15 -6.31
N LEU A 216 45.19 0.06 -6.17
CA LEU A 216 46.48 -0.11 -6.83
C LEU A 216 46.27 -0.86 -8.14
N VAL A 217 46.90 -0.40 -9.21
CA VAL A 217 46.87 -1.04 -10.52
C VAL A 217 48.25 -1.52 -10.91
N GLN A 218 48.33 -2.76 -11.40
CA GLN A 218 49.56 -3.33 -11.91
C GLN A 218 49.80 -2.84 -13.34
N VAL A 219 50.93 -2.20 -13.56
CA VAL A 219 51.38 -1.72 -14.87
C VAL A 219 52.71 -2.36 -15.25
N LYS A 220 53.04 -2.33 -16.55
CA LYS A 220 54.35 -2.73 -17.06
C LYS A 220 55.08 -1.50 -17.60
N ASP A 221 56.38 -1.42 -17.34
CA ASP A 221 57.24 -0.44 -18.00
C ASP A 221 57.60 -0.87 -19.44
N ASP A 222 58.31 -0.01 -20.17
CA ASP A 222 58.76 -0.27 -21.55
C ASP A 222 59.64 -1.52 -21.69
N ASN A 223 60.22 -2.00 -20.57
CA ASN A 223 61.05 -3.21 -20.51
C ASN A 223 60.26 -4.46 -20.05
N GLY A 224 58.95 -4.33 -19.79
CA GLY A 224 58.08 -5.39 -19.32
C GLY A 224 58.11 -5.66 -17.82
N ASN A 225 58.79 -4.83 -17.02
CA ASN A 225 58.83 -4.98 -15.57
C ASN A 225 57.51 -4.55 -14.94
N VAL A 226 56.98 -5.36 -14.03
CA VAL A 226 55.73 -5.10 -13.33
C VAL A 226 55.93 -4.20 -12.11
N SER A 227 54.99 -3.28 -11.88
CA SER A 227 54.90 -2.50 -10.65
C SER A 227 53.45 -2.18 -10.34
N TYR A 228 53.15 -1.91 -9.08
CA TYR A 228 51.84 -1.40 -8.67
C TYR A 228 51.95 0.10 -8.44
N ILE A 229 51.04 0.85 -9.04
CA ILE A 229 50.89 2.29 -8.87
C ILE A 229 49.48 2.60 -8.40
N LEU A 230 49.24 3.77 -7.82
CA LEU A 230 47.88 4.21 -7.50
C LEU A 230 47.09 4.43 -8.78
N LEU A 231 45.78 4.21 -8.73
CA LEU A 231 44.91 4.47 -9.89
C LEU A 231 45.02 5.93 -10.39
N SER A 232 45.22 6.90 -9.49
CA SER A 232 45.46 8.31 -9.86
C SER A 232 46.78 8.57 -10.59
N GLU A 233 47.74 7.64 -10.51
CA GLU A 233 49.04 7.72 -11.19
C GLU A 233 48.99 7.07 -12.58
N LEU A 234 47.93 6.33 -12.91
CA LEU A 234 47.74 5.72 -14.22
C LEU A 234 47.54 6.78 -15.29
N LYS A 235 48.38 6.76 -16.33
CA LYS A 235 48.30 7.72 -17.43
C LYS A 235 47.15 7.39 -18.37
N ASP A 236 46.62 8.41 -19.04
CA ASP A 236 45.58 8.21 -20.05
C ASP A 236 46.08 7.28 -21.16
N GLY A 237 45.27 6.25 -21.48
CA GLY A 237 45.62 5.20 -22.43
C GLY A 237 46.66 4.15 -21.96
N GLN A 238 47.15 4.21 -20.73
CA GLN A 238 48.10 3.22 -20.20
C GLN A 238 47.40 1.90 -19.86
N GLU A 239 47.94 0.78 -20.35
CA GLU A 239 47.44 -0.56 -20.00
C GLU A 239 47.78 -0.94 -18.56
N TYR A 240 46.85 -1.64 -17.91
CA TYR A 240 47.00 -2.25 -16.60
C TYR A 240 46.46 -3.69 -16.63
N PHE A 241 46.95 -4.54 -15.74
CA PHE A 241 46.73 -6.00 -15.82
C PHE A 241 46.09 -6.61 -14.57
N GLU A 242 46.18 -5.93 -13.43
CA GLU A 242 45.62 -6.38 -12.16
C GLU A 242 45.17 -5.17 -11.33
N ILE A 243 44.07 -5.31 -10.57
CA ILE A 243 43.56 -4.28 -9.67
C ILE A 243 43.50 -4.84 -8.26
N ILE A 244 44.15 -4.16 -7.33
CA ILE A 244 43.98 -4.37 -5.89
C ILE A 244 43.03 -3.28 -5.37
N PRO A 245 41.83 -3.64 -4.87
CA PRO A 245 40.85 -2.64 -4.41
C PRO A 245 41.39 -1.75 -3.28
N ALA A 246 40.87 -0.53 -3.18
CA ALA A 246 41.06 0.31 -1.99
C ALA A 246 40.55 -0.44 -0.73
N GLN A 247 41.20 -0.24 0.41
CA GLN A 247 40.72 -0.76 1.71
C GLN A 247 39.97 0.31 2.51
N GLU A 248 40.13 1.56 2.09
CA GLU A 248 39.74 2.74 2.83
C GLU A 248 38.97 3.74 1.97
N ILE A 249 38.28 4.67 2.64
CA ILE A 249 37.42 5.67 2.01
C ILE A 249 38.21 6.97 1.82
N LYS A 250 38.12 7.59 0.66
CA LYS A 250 38.72 8.91 0.38
C LYS A 250 37.70 10.03 0.60
N PRO A 251 38.11 11.22 1.10
CA PRO A 251 37.24 12.39 1.05
C PRO A 251 36.72 12.63 -0.37
N GLY A 252 35.40 12.77 -0.50
CA GLY A 252 34.70 12.87 -1.78
C GLY A 252 34.16 11.54 -2.30
N ASP A 253 34.48 10.41 -1.69
CA ASP A 253 33.83 9.13 -2.02
C ASP A 253 32.33 9.23 -1.79
N GLY A 254 31.56 8.69 -2.74
CA GLY A 254 30.11 8.86 -2.81
C GLY A 254 29.65 10.04 -3.68
N ILE A 255 30.52 11.00 -4.04
CA ILE A 255 30.15 12.08 -5.00
C ILE A 255 29.95 11.51 -6.40
N THR A 256 30.77 10.55 -6.79
CA THR A 256 30.77 9.94 -8.13
C THR A 256 30.19 8.53 -8.09
N GLY A 257 29.46 8.15 -9.14
CA GLY A 257 28.87 6.80 -9.26
C GLY A 257 27.38 6.87 -9.58
N PRO A 258 26.69 5.73 -9.62
CA PRO A 258 25.23 5.73 -9.75
C PRO A 258 24.61 6.31 -8.48
N TYR A 259 23.75 7.30 -8.63
CA TYR A 259 22.95 7.81 -7.52
C TYR A 259 21.77 6.90 -7.26
N PHE A 260 21.51 6.63 -5.99
CA PHE A 260 20.32 5.90 -5.58
C PHE A 260 19.07 6.74 -5.90
N ILE A 261 18.15 6.15 -6.64
CA ILE A 261 16.79 6.66 -6.85
C ILE A 261 15.87 5.52 -6.43
N PRO A 262 14.99 5.69 -5.43
CA PRO A 262 14.07 4.63 -5.07
C PRO A 262 13.18 4.26 -6.26
N ASP A 263 12.87 2.97 -6.37
CA ASP A 263 12.01 2.47 -7.45
C ASP A 263 10.57 3.04 -7.35
N TYR A 264 10.17 3.42 -6.13
CA TYR A 264 8.81 3.81 -5.75
C TYR A 264 8.78 5.05 -4.85
N SER A 265 7.72 5.84 -4.94
CA SER A 265 7.54 7.05 -4.11
C SER A 265 6.82 6.77 -2.80
N ILE A 266 6.10 5.64 -2.69
CA ILE A 266 5.24 5.33 -1.55
C ILE A 266 5.55 3.93 -1.06
N SER A 267 5.68 3.79 0.26
CA SER A 267 5.64 2.51 0.97
C SER A 267 4.52 2.54 2.00
N ARG A 268 3.81 1.42 2.16
CA ARG A 268 2.84 1.20 3.25
C ARG A 268 3.28 -0.02 4.04
N SER A 269 3.46 0.12 5.34
CA SER A 269 3.59 -0.99 6.27
C SER A 269 2.34 -1.11 7.13
N GLY A 270 1.92 -2.34 7.43
CA GLY A 270 0.71 -2.61 8.19
C GLY A 270 0.80 -3.90 8.97
N VAL A 271 0.11 -3.96 10.12
CA VAL A 271 -0.07 -5.17 10.91
C VAL A 271 -1.56 -5.51 10.91
N ILE A 272 -1.86 -6.73 10.50
CA ILE A 272 -3.21 -7.26 10.49
C ILE A 272 -3.33 -8.29 11.63
N PRO A 273 -4.23 -8.08 12.61
CA PRO A 273 -4.34 -8.88 13.85
C PRO A 273 -4.54 -10.38 13.65
N HIS A 274 -5.02 -10.82 12.49
CA HIS A 274 -5.12 -12.24 12.16
C HIS A 274 -3.75 -12.90 11.87
N GLY A 275 -2.64 -12.15 11.96
CA GLY A 275 -1.30 -12.69 12.05
C GLY A 275 -0.41 -12.43 10.84
N SER A 276 -0.59 -11.32 10.12
CA SER A 276 0.28 -10.96 9.01
C SER A 276 0.79 -9.53 9.16
N THR A 277 2.06 -9.32 8.85
CA THR A 277 2.64 -7.99 8.64
C THR A 277 2.91 -7.80 7.16
N ILE A 278 2.53 -6.65 6.62
CA ILE A 278 2.65 -6.35 5.20
C ILE A 278 3.58 -5.16 4.96
N THR A 279 4.22 -5.16 3.81
CA THR A 279 4.87 -4.00 3.21
C THR A 279 4.46 -3.95 1.75
N LEU A 280 3.82 -2.86 1.34
CA LEU A 280 3.43 -2.58 -0.04
C LEU A 280 4.28 -1.44 -0.56
N LEU A 281 4.66 -1.51 -1.84
CA LEU A 281 5.40 -0.47 -2.52
C LEU A 281 4.58 0.02 -3.72
N GLY A 282 4.73 1.30 -4.06
CA GLY A 282 4.04 1.83 -5.23
C GLY A 282 4.15 3.33 -5.43
N ASP A 283 3.28 3.84 -6.28
CA ASP A 283 3.36 5.18 -6.81
C ASP A 283 1.98 5.77 -7.03
N ILE A 284 1.96 7.06 -7.36
CA ILE A 284 0.81 7.70 -7.99
C ILE A 284 0.74 7.25 -9.45
N ALA A 285 -0.37 6.63 -9.84
CA ALA A 285 -0.63 6.17 -11.18
C ALA A 285 -1.06 7.34 -12.08
N PRO A 286 -0.31 7.66 -13.15
CA PRO A 286 -0.66 8.74 -14.06
C PRO A 286 -1.71 8.31 -15.09
N SER A 287 -2.48 9.29 -15.60
CA SER A 287 -3.23 9.17 -16.85
C SER A 287 -2.53 10.01 -17.92
N GLY A 288 -1.83 9.34 -18.83
CA GLY A 288 -0.93 10.00 -19.78
C GLY A 288 0.18 10.75 -19.03
N PRO A 289 0.38 12.07 -19.25
CA PRO A 289 1.38 12.86 -18.52
C PRO A 289 0.90 13.38 -17.16
N ASN A 290 -0.38 13.18 -16.79
CA ASN A 290 -1.00 13.85 -15.65
C ASN A 290 -1.12 12.91 -14.44
N TYR A 291 -0.75 13.41 -13.26
CA TYR A 291 -0.92 12.72 -11.97
C TYR A 291 -2.18 13.15 -11.23
N LEU A 292 -2.69 14.35 -11.53
CA LEU A 292 -4.02 14.80 -11.15
C LEU A 292 -4.94 14.59 -12.35
N ILE A 293 -5.94 13.74 -12.19
CA ILE A 293 -6.80 13.28 -13.28
C ILE A 293 -8.13 14.01 -13.15
N SER A 294 -8.57 14.67 -14.22
CA SER A 294 -9.85 15.39 -14.24
C SER A 294 -11.04 14.42 -14.32
N GLY A 295 -12.14 14.78 -13.65
CA GLY A 295 -13.36 13.96 -13.57
C GLY A 295 -13.31 12.90 -12.48
N ALA A 296 -14.26 11.96 -12.52
CA ALA A 296 -14.34 10.83 -11.59
C ALA A 296 -13.43 9.65 -12.03
N PRO A 297 -12.99 8.79 -11.09
CA PRO A 297 -12.42 7.51 -11.44
C PRO A 297 -13.33 6.68 -12.36
N GLN A 298 -12.71 5.92 -13.26
CA GLN A 298 -13.42 5.11 -14.24
C GLN A 298 -13.48 3.65 -13.77
N PHE A 299 -14.70 3.14 -13.66
CA PHE A 299 -15.00 1.75 -13.34
C PHE A 299 -15.76 1.10 -14.50
N PRO A 300 -15.69 -0.24 -14.66
CA PRO A 300 -16.31 -0.90 -15.80
C PRO A 300 -17.83 -1.00 -15.69
N TYR A 301 -18.46 -1.20 -16.86
CA TYR A 301 -19.87 -1.50 -17.06
C TYR A 301 -20.03 -2.62 -18.08
N GLY A 302 -21.19 -3.25 -18.10
CA GLY A 302 -21.54 -4.32 -19.02
C GLY A 302 -20.59 -5.51 -18.92
N ASP A 303 -20.23 -6.09 -20.05
CA ASP A 303 -19.34 -7.24 -20.12
C ASP A 303 -17.95 -7.02 -19.50
N ALA A 304 -17.48 -5.75 -19.43
CA ALA A 304 -16.20 -5.40 -18.83
C ALA A 304 -16.18 -5.55 -17.29
N THR A 305 -17.35 -5.72 -16.65
CA THR A 305 -17.42 -5.99 -15.21
C THR A 305 -16.86 -7.36 -14.85
N TRP A 306 -16.73 -8.29 -15.79
CA TRP A 306 -16.13 -9.60 -15.52
C TRP A 306 -14.61 -9.59 -15.70
N GLN A 307 -13.91 -8.92 -14.77
CA GLN A 307 -12.45 -8.82 -14.77
C GLN A 307 -11.89 -9.57 -13.53
N PRO A 308 -11.20 -10.71 -13.70
CA PRO A 308 -10.86 -11.60 -12.58
C PRO A 308 -10.01 -11.01 -11.45
N ASP A 309 -9.16 -10.03 -11.73
CA ASP A 309 -8.31 -9.38 -10.70
C ASP A 309 -9.13 -8.53 -9.71
N HIS A 310 -10.40 -8.24 -10.03
CA HIS A 310 -11.35 -7.52 -9.18
C HIS A 310 -12.52 -8.39 -8.68
N LEU A 311 -12.55 -9.68 -9.04
CA LEU A 311 -13.64 -10.58 -8.63
C LEU A 311 -13.31 -11.28 -7.32
N ALA A 312 -14.32 -11.45 -6.47
CA ALA A 312 -14.27 -12.37 -5.34
C ALA A 312 -14.26 -13.86 -5.76
N ILE A 313 -14.22 -14.14 -7.07
CA ILE A 313 -14.14 -15.49 -7.65
C ILE A 313 -12.72 -15.70 -8.16
N SER A 314 -12.00 -16.65 -7.57
CA SER A 314 -10.66 -17.00 -8.06
C SER A 314 -10.73 -17.59 -9.48
N PRO A 315 -9.83 -17.20 -10.40
CA PRO A 315 -9.69 -17.87 -11.70
C PRO A 315 -9.52 -19.39 -11.59
N THR A 316 -8.84 -19.85 -10.54
CA THR A 316 -8.52 -21.27 -10.33
C THR A 316 -9.71 -22.11 -9.85
N MET A 317 -10.77 -21.49 -9.32
CA MET A 317 -12.02 -22.20 -8.99
C MET A 317 -12.87 -22.51 -10.23
N GLY A 318 -12.62 -21.80 -11.33
CA GLY A 318 -13.45 -21.81 -12.53
C GLY A 318 -14.68 -20.89 -12.38
N GLY A 319 -14.88 -20.01 -13.36
CA GLY A 319 -15.98 -19.04 -13.39
C GLY A 319 -17.35 -19.63 -13.73
N ALA A 320 -17.61 -20.91 -13.47
CA ALA A 320 -18.84 -21.61 -13.87
C ALA A 320 -19.19 -21.47 -15.37
N GLY A 321 -18.17 -21.50 -16.23
CA GLY A 321 -18.31 -21.29 -17.69
C GLY A 321 -18.15 -19.83 -18.12
N ALA A 322 -18.09 -18.88 -17.19
CA ALA A 322 -17.79 -17.49 -17.46
C ALA A 322 -16.27 -17.21 -17.50
N SER A 323 -15.88 -16.28 -18.36
CA SER A 323 -14.49 -15.85 -18.57
C SER A 323 -14.48 -14.44 -19.17
N VAL A 324 -13.31 -13.84 -19.36
CA VAL A 324 -13.19 -12.55 -20.06
C VAL A 324 -13.74 -12.61 -21.51
N THR A 325 -13.73 -13.78 -22.14
CA THR A 325 -14.26 -14.00 -23.50
C THR A 325 -15.73 -14.43 -23.51
N ASN A 326 -16.27 -14.88 -22.38
CA ASN A 326 -17.67 -15.23 -22.18
C ASN A 326 -18.13 -14.67 -20.81
N PRO A 327 -18.26 -13.35 -20.68
CA PRO A 327 -18.42 -12.70 -19.37
C PRO A 327 -19.85 -12.82 -18.85
N ILE A 328 -20.01 -12.71 -17.52
CA ILE A 328 -21.30 -12.38 -16.91
C ILE A 328 -21.33 -10.86 -16.73
N ASN A 329 -22.29 -10.21 -17.37
CA ASN A 329 -22.57 -8.80 -17.17
C ASN A 329 -23.17 -8.57 -15.77
N LEU A 330 -22.40 -7.92 -14.90
CA LEU A 330 -22.79 -7.70 -13.50
C LEU A 330 -23.74 -6.51 -13.30
N ASP A 331 -24.02 -5.75 -14.36
CA ASP A 331 -25.09 -4.74 -14.36
C ASP A 331 -26.48 -5.35 -14.67
N GLN A 332 -26.55 -6.66 -14.92
CA GLN A 332 -27.80 -7.40 -15.13
C GLN A 332 -28.10 -8.30 -13.93
N PRO A 333 -29.35 -8.76 -13.75
CA PRO A 333 -29.65 -9.78 -12.75
C PRO A 333 -28.77 -11.02 -12.92
N ALA A 334 -28.47 -11.69 -11.81
CA ALA A 334 -27.70 -12.93 -11.82
C ALA A 334 -28.30 -13.95 -12.83
N PRO A 335 -27.46 -14.70 -13.58
CA PRO A 335 -27.96 -15.65 -14.56
C PRO A 335 -28.93 -16.68 -13.96
N ALA A 336 -29.93 -17.11 -14.73
CA ALA A 336 -30.97 -18.03 -14.24
C ALA A 336 -30.43 -19.32 -13.60
N TRP A 337 -29.30 -19.84 -14.10
CA TRP A 337 -28.68 -21.05 -13.58
C TRP A 337 -28.22 -20.95 -12.12
N VAL A 338 -28.02 -19.73 -11.61
CA VAL A 338 -27.60 -19.46 -10.24
C VAL A 338 -28.58 -20.03 -9.21
N HIS A 339 -29.84 -20.26 -9.60
CA HIS A 339 -30.88 -20.83 -8.74
C HIS A 339 -31.23 -22.29 -9.08
N GLU A 340 -30.49 -22.94 -9.98
CA GLU A 340 -30.66 -24.35 -10.29
C GLU A 340 -30.12 -25.25 -9.16
N ILE A 341 -30.74 -26.41 -8.97
CA ILE A 341 -30.19 -27.46 -8.09
C ILE A 341 -29.00 -28.10 -8.79
N LEU A 342 -27.84 -28.07 -8.14
CA LEU A 342 -26.63 -28.71 -8.67
C LEU A 342 -26.64 -30.21 -8.41
N THR A 343 -26.22 -30.97 -9.42
CA THR A 343 -26.07 -32.43 -9.45
C THR A 343 -24.68 -32.80 -9.96
N ASP A 344 -24.32 -34.07 -9.85
CA ASP A 344 -23.10 -34.63 -10.46
C ASP A 344 -23.07 -34.51 -11.99
N GLU A 345 -24.22 -34.34 -12.65
CA GLU A 345 -24.29 -34.10 -14.08
C GLU A 345 -23.99 -32.64 -14.49
N ASN A 346 -24.49 -31.66 -13.73
CA ASN A 346 -24.37 -30.23 -14.07
C ASN A 346 -23.28 -29.48 -13.26
N ASP A 347 -22.66 -30.14 -12.28
CA ASP A 347 -21.45 -29.74 -11.55
C ASP A 347 -20.54 -30.95 -11.26
N PRO A 348 -20.01 -31.63 -12.30
CA PRO A 348 -19.22 -32.87 -12.13
C PRO A 348 -17.95 -32.67 -11.30
N GLY A 349 -17.44 -31.44 -11.22
CA GLY A 349 -16.27 -31.08 -10.40
C GLY A 349 -16.62 -30.60 -8.99
N SER A 350 -17.91 -30.41 -8.67
CA SER A 350 -18.37 -29.79 -7.42
C SER A 350 -17.76 -28.39 -7.15
N ASN A 351 -17.42 -27.67 -8.22
CA ASN A 351 -16.77 -26.34 -8.16
C ASN A 351 -17.76 -25.23 -8.53
N LYS A 352 -18.73 -25.53 -9.40
CA LYS A 352 -19.77 -24.58 -9.82
C LYS A 352 -20.55 -24.06 -8.62
N ILE A 353 -20.71 -24.87 -7.58
CA ILE A 353 -21.36 -24.50 -6.31
C ILE A 353 -20.77 -23.24 -5.66
N TYR A 354 -19.46 -23.00 -5.75
CA TYR A 354 -18.84 -21.83 -5.13
C TYR A 354 -19.21 -20.55 -5.88
N THR A 355 -19.06 -20.57 -7.21
CA THR A 355 -19.48 -19.45 -8.06
C THR A 355 -20.99 -19.22 -7.98
N GLN A 356 -21.79 -20.30 -7.88
CA GLN A 356 -23.24 -20.21 -7.65
C GLN A 356 -23.55 -19.47 -6.35
N ARG A 357 -22.90 -19.84 -5.23
CA ARG A 357 -23.12 -19.20 -3.92
C ARG A 357 -22.76 -17.71 -3.92
N ILE A 358 -21.66 -17.34 -4.57
CA ILE A 358 -21.26 -15.92 -4.67
C ILE A 358 -22.32 -15.16 -5.49
N LEU A 359 -22.70 -15.67 -6.66
CA LEU A 359 -23.69 -15.02 -7.53
C LEU A 359 -25.10 -14.98 -6.92
N ALA A 360 -25.45 -15.93 -6.06
CA ALA A 360 -26.75 -16.03 -5.40
C ALA A 360 -26.88 -15.16 -4.15
N ASN A 361 -25.80 -14.51 -3.70
CA ASN A 361 -25.80 -13.73 -2.46
C ASN A 361 -26.67 -12.46 -2.60
N ASP A 362 -27.36 -12.09 -1.53
CA ASP A 362 -28.28 -10.94 -1.48
C ASP A 362 -27.58 -9.58 -1.73
N LEU A 363 -26.25 -9.53 -1.63
CA LEU A 363 -25.41 -8.36 -1.94
C LEU A 363 -24.97 -8.32 -3.41
N TYR A 364 -25.48 -9.18 -4.28
CA TYR A 364 -25.23 -9.10 -5.72
C TYR A 364 -25.55 -7.69 -6.27
N PRO A 365 -24.68 -7.10 -7.11
CA PRO A 365 -23.44 -7.66 -7.67
C PRO A 365 -22.18 -7.46 -6.81
N TYR A 366 -22.27 -6.74 -5.69
CA TYR A 366 -21.12 -6.34 -4.87
C TYR A 366 -20.40 -7.50 -4.19
N CYS A 367 -21.09 -8.61 -3.90
CA CYS A 367 -20.44 -9.84 -3.45
C CYS A 367 -19.53 -10.48 -4.50
N VAL A 368 -19.79 -10.25 -5.79
CA VAL A 368 -18.98 -10.77 -6.90
C VAL A 368 -17.82 -9.83 -7.18
N ARG A 369 -18.11 -8.53 -7.20
CA ARG A 369 -17.18 -7.48 -7.59
C ARG A 369 -17.38 -6.23 -6.72
N PRO A 370 -16.71 -6.16 -5.55
CA PRO A 370 -16.96 -5.11 -4.56
C PRO A 370 -16.72 -3.69 -5.07
N ASP A 371 -15.72 -3.46 -5.92
CA ASP A 371 -15.39 -2.13 -6.47
C ASP A 371 -16.56 -1.47 -7.27
N MET A 372 -17.57 -2.23 -7.69
CA MET A 372 -18.81 -1.66 -8.23
C MET A 372 -19.56 -0.80 -7.22
N ARG A 373 -19.38 -1.03 -5.90
CA ARG A 373 -19.92 -0.14 -4.86
C ARG A 373 -19.32 1.26 -4.92
N LEU A 374 -18.02 1.34 -5.22
CA LEU A 374 -17.31 2.61 -5.38
C LEU A 374 -17.84 3.37 -6.61
N ARG A 375 -17.97 2.66 -7.74
CA ARG A 375 -18.58 3.17 -8.98
C ARG A 375 -19.98 3.74 -8.75
N ASP A 376 -20.83 2.97 -8.08
CA ASP A 376 -22.24 3.33 -7.88
C ASP A 376 -22.37 4.55 -6.93
N THR A 377 -21.44 4.69 -5.97
CA THR A 377 -21.33 5.90 -5.14
C THR A 377 -20.94 7.14 -5.97
N LEU A 378 -20.05 6.99 -6.96
CA LEU A 378 -19.63 8.11 -7.81
C LEU A 378 -20.71 8.55 -8.81
N SER A 379 -21.60 7.65 -9.21
CA SER A 379 -22.58 7.90 -10.28
C SER A 379 -23.54 9.08 -10.01
N GLY A 380 -23.74 9.44 -8.74
CA GLY A 380 -24.56 10.60 -8.32
C GLY A 380 -23.77 11.84 -7.90
N GLN A 381 -22.45 11.83 -8.04
CA GLN A 381 -21.56 12.87 -7.52
C GLN A 381 -20.93 13.71 -8.64
N ASN A 382 -20.64 14.98 -8.33
CA ASN A 382 -19.83 15.84 -9.19
C ASN A 382 -18.36 15.79 -8.75
N VAL A 383 -17.59 14.87 -9.33
CA VAL A 383 -16.16 14.75 -9.03
C VAL A 383 -15.34 15.60 -10.00
N ALA A 384 -14.62 16.58 -9.46
CA ALA A 384 -13.81 17.50 -10.25
C ALA A 384 -12.50 16.85 -10.72
N ASN A 385 -11.84 16.11 -9.84
CA ASN A 385 -10.56 15.46 -10.11
C ASN A 385 -10.22 14.43 -9.02
N TYR A 386 -9.24 13.57 -9.31
CA TYR A 386 -8.68 12.62 -8.35
C TYR A 386 -7.18 12.37 -8.56
N VAL A 387 -6.56 11.80 -7.53
CA VAL A 387 -5.23 11.20 -7.56
C VAL A 387 -5.37 9.72 -7.22
N LEU A 388 -4.76 8.84 -8.02
CA LEU A 388 -4.78 7.39 -7.80
C LEU A 388 -3.42 6.92 -7.28
N ILE A 389 -3.41 6.34 -6.08
CA ILE A 389 -2.27 5.61 -5.52
C ILE A 389 -2.47 4.12 -5.79
N GLN A 390 -1.46 3.46 -6.34
CA GLN A 390 -1.44 2.01 -6.51
C GLN A 390 -0.21 1.43 -5.84
N MET A 391 -0.41 0.42 -5.00
CA MET A 391 0.65 -0.29 -4.29
C MET A 391 0.41 -1.79 -4.35
N SER A 392 1.51 -2.55 -4.32
CA SER A 392 1.46 -4.00 -4.21
C SER A 392 2.59 -4.52 -3.33
N SER A 393 2.34 -5.69 -2.74
CA SER A 393 3.39 -6.52 -2.13
C SER A 393 4.30 -7.18 -3.17
N LYS A 394 3.82 -7.36 -4.41
CA LYS A 394 4.56 -7.97 -5.52
C LYS A 394 4.64 -7.00 -6.71
N MET A 395 5.85 -6.52 -6.96
CA MET A 395 6.09 -5.56 -8.04
C MET A 395 6.58 -6.27 -9.30
N LYS A 396 6.12 -5.82 -10.46
CA LYS A 396 6.56 -6.37 -11.76
C LYS A 396 8.07 -6.20 -12.00
N THR A 397 8.67 -5.16 -11.43
CA THR A 397 10.09 -4.80 -11.55
C THR A 397 10.59 -4.19 -10.24
N GLY A 398 11.91 -3.98 -10.09
CA GLY A 398 12.47 -3.25 -8.94
C GLY A 398 12.30 -3.96 -7.59
N ALA A 399 12.44 -3.19 -6.51
CA ALA A 399 12.25 -3.64 -5.14
C ALA A 399 10.87 -4.29 -4.95
N GLN A 400 10.83 -5.33 -4.12
CA GLN A 400 9.60 -6.02 -3.75
C GLN A 400 9.10 -5.51 -2.40
N GLY A 401 7.79 -5.56 -2.21
CA GLY A 401 7.21 -5.48 -0.88
C GLY A 401 7.47 -6.79 -0.12
N GLY A 402 6.61 -7.09 0.85
CA GLY A 402 6.74 -8.33 1.61
C GLY A 402 5.55 -8.62 2.50
N ILE A 403 5.38 -9.89 2.80
CA ILE A 403 4.37 -10.38 3.73
C ILE A 403 5.07 -11.35 4.68
N LEU A 404 4.89 -11.13 5.98
CA LEU A 404 5.36 -12.05 7.02
C LEU A 404 4.14 -12.61 7.75
N ASN A 405 3.88 -13.89 7.53
CA ASN A 405 2.80 -14.65 8.15
C ASN A 405 3.27 -15.25 9.49
N VAL A 406 2.40 -15.27 10.50
CA VAL A 406 2.60 -16.09 11.70
C VAL A 406 2.54 -17.59 11.35
N PRO A 407 3.10 -18.48 12.18
CA PRO A 407 3.18 -19.91 11.87
C PRO A 407 1.84 -20.57 11.50
N PHE A 408 0.74 -20.16 12.14
CA PHE A 408 -0.59 -20.72 11.86
C PHE A 408 -1.07 -20.35 10.45
N VAL A 409 -1.07 -19.06 10.12
CA VAL A 409 -1.46 -18.54 8.80
C VAL A 409 -0.56 -19.16 7.72
N ASN A 410 0.76 -19.17 7.96
CA ASN A 410 1.72 -19.76 7.02
C ASN A 410 1.47 -21.25 6.74
N ARG A 411 0.92 -22.00 7.71
CA ARG A 411 0.66 -23.43 7.56
C ARG A 411 -0.65 -23.72 6.83
N PHE A 412 -1.71 -22.97 7.12
CA PHE A 412 -3.08 -23.36 6.73
C PHE A 412 -3.71 -22.47 5.66
N VAL A 413 -3.30 -21.21 5.59
CA VAL A 413 -3.91 -20.19 4.72
C VAL A 413 -2.93 -19.05 4.50
N PRO A 414 -1.77 -19.29 3.86
CA PRO A 414 -0.76 -18.25 3.74
C PRO A 414 -1.31 -17.08 2.93
N THR A 415 -1.15 -15.87 3.46
CA THR A 415 -1.30 -14.66 2.66
C THR A 415 -0.10 -14.55 1.75
N VAL A 416 -0.34 -14.46 0.45
CA VAL A 416 0.73 -14.50 -0.55
C VAL A 416 0.87 -13.23 -1.34
N GLU A 417 -0.17 -12.39 -1.38
CA GLU A 417 -0.15 -11.14 -2.12
C GLU A 417 -1.20 -10.18 -1.56
N VAL A 418 -0.85 -8.90 -1.56
CA VAL A 418 -1.76 -7.80 -1.25
C VAL A 418 -1.59 -6.74 -2.32
N ASP A 419 -2.71 -6.37 -2.92
CA ASP A 419 -2.85 -5.24 -3.83
C ASP A 419 -3.72 -4.17 -3.19
N PHE A 420 -3.36 -2.91 -3.43
CA PHE A 420 -4.06 -1.79 -2.85
C PHE A 420 -4.17 -0.62 -3.83
N ARG A 421 -5.38 -0.11 -3.98
CA ARG A 421 -5.70 1.06 -4.79
C ARG A 421 -6.43 2.06 -3.92
N MET A 422 -6.03 3.32 -4.02
CA MET A 422 -6.64 4.41 -3.26
C MET A 422 -6.83 5.61 -4.17
N TRP A 423 -8.05 6.12 -4.21
CA TRP A 423 -8.43 7.33 -4.92
C TRP A 423 -8.69 8.42 -3.91
N ILE A 424 -7.94 9.53 -4.02
CA ILE A 424 -8.19 10.75 -3.25
C ILE A 424 -8.82 11.73 -4.22
N GLU A 425 -10.05 12.13 -3.92
CA GLU A 425 -10.96 12.78 -4.88
C GLU A 425 -11.39 14.15 -4.36
N THR A 426 -11.55 15.10 -5.27
CA THR A 426 -12.24 16.37 -5.00
C THR A 426 -13.68 16.26 -5.51
N VAL A 427 -14.64 16.23 -4.59
CA VAL A 427 -16.08 16.24 -4.88
C VAL A 427 -16.63 17.64 -4.67
N ILE A 428 -17.47 18.12 -5.58
CA ILE A 428 -18.18 19.39 -5.46
C ILE A 428 -19.62 19.11 -5.01
N GLU A 429 -19.96 19.50 -3.79
CA GLU A 429 -21.28 19.29 -3.19
C GLU A 429 -21.76 20.62 -2.59
N ASP A 430 -22.95 21.07 -2.96
CA ASP A 430 -23.51 22.37 -2.52
C ASP A 430 -22.58 23.59 -2.72
N GLY A 431 -21.75 23.54 -3.77
CA GLY A 431 -20.76 24.58 -4.08
C GLY A 431 -19.50 24.54 -3.20
N LYS A 432 -19.37 23.55 -2.31
CA LYS A 432 -18.19 23.30 -1.48
C LYS A 432 -17.34 22.19 -2.09
N GLU A 433 -16.02 22.36 -2.02
CA GLU A 433 -15.07 21.26 -2.25
C GLU A 433 -14.97 20.37 -1.02
N ILE A 434 -15.16 19.07 -1.22
CA ILE A 434 -15.04 18.03 -0.21
C ILE A 434 -13.99 17.03 -0.68
N LEU A 435 -13.11 16.60 0.22
CA LEU A 435 -12.26 15.45 -0.06
C LEU A 435 -13.02 14.16 0.21
N GLN A 436 -12.96 13.25 -0.76
CA GLN A 436 -13.46 11.89 -0.63
C GLN A 436 -12.32 10.91 -0.85
N LEU A 437 -12.35 9.82 -0.11
CA LEU A 437 -11.37 8.75 -0.16
C LEU A 437 -12.09 7.47 -0.55
N GLN A 438 -11.78 6.91 -1.72
CA GLN A 438 -12.18 5.54 -2.08
C GLN A 438 -10.95 4.64 -2.03
N TYR A 439 -11.11 3.38 -1.63
CA TYR A 439 -10.04 2.41 -1.74
C TYR A 439 -10.56 1.00 -2.04
N GLU A 440 -9.67 0.18 -2.58
CA GLU A 440 -9.81 -1.25 -2.80
C GLU A 440 -8.54 -1.93 -2.27
N GLN A 441 -8.72 -2.85 -1.33
CA GLN A 441 -7.68 -3.74 -0.81
C GLN A 441 -8.03 -5.16 -1.19
N ILE A 442 -7.14 -5.83 -1.92
CA ILE A 442 -7.29 -7.23 -2.32
C ILE A 442 -6.18 -8.02 -1.66
N ILE A 443 -6.54 -8.96 -0.80
CA ILE A 443 -5.61 -9.84 -0.11
C ILE A 443 -5.81 -11.25 -0.65
N PHE A 444 -4.77 -11.80 -1.27
CA PHE A 444 -4.79 -13.15 -1.80
C PHE A 444 -4.29 -14.13 -0.77
N PHE A 445 -5.13 -15.11 -0.47
CA PHE A 445 -4.81 -16.25 0.37
C PHE A 445 -4.73 -17.51 -0.49
N GLU A 446 -3.76 -18.38 -0.19
CA GLU A 446 -3.71 -19.70 -0.82
C GLU A 446 -4.43 -20.73 0.04
N PHE A 447 -5.23 -21.56 -0.63
CA PHE A 447 -5.97 -22.65 -0.03
C PHE A 447 -5.83 -23.92 -0.87
N ASP A 448 -5.89 -25.08 -0.22
CA ASP A 448 -6.09 -26.34 -0.92
C ASP A 448 -7.49 -26.33 -1.56
N PHE A 449 -7.68 -26.88 -2.76
CA PHE A 449 -8.92 -26.79 -3.52
C PHE A 449 -9.17 -28.06 -4.33
N GLY A 450 -10.44 -28.30 -4.64
CA GLY A 450 -10.85 -29.46 -5.41
C GLY A 450 -10.75 -30.78 -4.64
N ASN A 451 -11.00 -31.88 -5.34
CA ASN A 451 -10.90 -33.23 -4.79
C ASN A 451 -9.48 -33.82 -4.87
N ASP A 452 -8.58 -33.14 -5.59
CA ASP A 452 -7.18 -33.52 -5.78
C ASP A 452 -6.22 -32.79 -4.84
N GLY A 453 -6.71 -31.81 -4.07
CA GLY A 453 -5.90 -31.01 -3.15
C GLY A 453 -4.98 -30.01 -3.86
N GLY A 454 -5.35 -29.56 -5.07
CA GLY A 454 -4.63 -28.48 -5.77
C GLY A 454 -4.66 -27.17 -4.99
N THR A 455 -3.93 -26.14 -5.41
CA THR A 455 -3.93 -24.84 -4.71
C THR A 455 -4.76 -23.81 -5.48
N THR A 456 -5.63 -23.10 -4.77
CA THR A 456 -6.34 -21.91 -5.27
C THR A 456 -5.80 -20.67 -4.57
N SER A 457 -5.62 -19.57 -5.31
CA SER A 457 -5.37 -18.25 -4.74
C SER A 457 -6.66 -17.46 -4.78
N TRP A 458 -7.25 -17.19 -3.62
CA TRP A 458 -8.59 -16.64 -3.52
C TRP A 458 -8.56 -15.27 -2.83
N PRO A 459 -9.10 -14.22 -3.47
CA PRO A 459 -9.07 -12.87 -2.92
C PRO A 459 -10.08 -12.66 -1.80
N HIS A 460 -9.64 -12.01 -0.72
CA HIS A 460 -10.48 -11.21 0.16
C HIS A 460 -10.43 -9.78 -0.35
N ILE A 461 -11.59 -9.19 -0.59
CA ILE A 461 -11.69 -7.85 -1.18
C ILE A 461 -12.41 -6.97 -0.19
N GLN A 462 -11.80 -5.82 0.09
CA GLN A 462 -12.35 -4.80 0.96
C GLN A 462 -12.37 -3.48 0.21
N VAL A 463 -13.54 -2.84 0.15
CA VAL A 463 -13.70 -1.52 -0.48
C VAL A 463 -14.51 -0.61 0.41
N ASN A 464 -14.24 0.70 0.35
CA ASN A 464 -15.09 1.69 0.99
C ASN A 464 -15.01 3.06 0.33
N THR A 465 -16.06 3.85 0.50
CA THR A 465 -16.06 5.30 0.27
C THR A 465 -16.09 5.99 1.63
N LEU A 466 -15.10 6.83 1.88
CA LEU A 466 -14.93 7.55 3.13
C LEU A 466 -14.90 9.07 2.90
N ARG A 467 -15.39 9.83 3.86
CA ARG A 467 -15.24 11.29 3.93
C ARG A 467 -14.79 11.69 5.34
N LYS A 468 -14.34 12.93 5.50
CA LYS A 468 -14.14 13.49 6.84
C LYS A 468 -15.45 13.52 7.62
N ILE A 469 -15.37 13.37 8.94
CA ILE A 469 -16.56 13.28 9.80
C ILE A 469 -17.48 14.52 9.70
N GLU A 470 -16.88 15.69 9.49
CA GLU A 470 -17.57 16.96 9.26
C GLU A 470 -18.30 17.05 7.92
N ASP A 471 -17.95 16.20 6.95
CA ASP A 471 -18.43 16.20 5.57
C ASP A 471 -19.42 15.06 5.25
N ILE A 472 -19.81 14.27 6.24
CA ILE A 472 -20.90 13.30 6.12
C ILE A 472 -22.24 13.85 6.64
N PRO A 473 -23.39 13.38 6.11
CA PRO A 473 -24.72 13.74 6.58
C PRO A 473 -24.94 13.49 8.09
N ALA A 474 -25.80 14.30 8.72
CA ALA A 474 -25.98 14.30 10.17
C ALA A 474 -26.53 12.98 10.74
N ASP A 475 -27.39 12.29 10.00
CA ASP A 475 -27.94 10.98 10.35
C ASP A 475 -26.86 9.89 10.35
N GLN A 476 -25.97 9.90 9.34
CA GLN A 476 -24.82 9.00 9.29
C GLN A 476 -23.81 9.33 10.38
N ARG A 477 -23.52 10.62 10.58
CA ARG A 477 -22.60 11.09 11.63
C ARG A 477 -23.01 10.59 13.01
N LYS A 478 -24.30 10.64 13.32
CA LYS A 478 -24.82 10.14 14.59
C LYS A 478 -24.47 8.66 14.82
N ILE A 479 -24.67 7.81 13.81
CA ILE A 479 -24.31 6.39 13.89
C ILE A 479 -22.80 6.24 14.09
N ILE A 480 -22.00 6.94 13.30
CA ILE A 480 -20.53 6.91 13.42
C ILE A 480 -20.06 7.34 14.82
N GLU A 481 -20.60 8.43 15.37
CA GLU A 481 -20.29 8.92 16.71
C GLU A 481 -20.67 7.90 17.79
N GLU A 482 -21.87 7.35 17.72
CA GLU A 482 -22.35 6.31 18.64
C GLU A 482 -21.46 5.06 18.60
N GLN A 483 -21.03 4.63 17.42
CA GLN A 483 -20.31 3.36 17.25
C GLN A 483 -18.79 3.46 17.43
N PHE A 484 -18.16 4.59 17.11
CA PHE A 484 -16.69 4.69 17.11
C PHE A 484 -16.09 5.66 18.13
N PHE A 485 -16.90 6.54 18.71
CA PHE A 485 -16.41 7.60 19.62
C PHE A 485 -17.06 7.54 21.00
N ASN A 486 -18.37 7.27 21.03
CA ASN A 486 -19.17 7.21 22.26
C ASN A 486 -19.49 5.78 22.70
N ALA A 487 -18.92 4.77 22.05
CA ALA A 487 -19.22 3.38 22.33
C ALA A 487 -18.92 3.05 23.81
N PRO A 488 -19.85 2.42 24.54
CA PRO A 488 -19.62 2.02 25.93
C PRO A 488 -18.38 1.13 26.02
N SER A 489 -17.62 1.30 27.10
CA SER A 489 -16.30 0.68 27.36
C SER A 489 -16.26 -0.85 27.33
N GLY A 490 -17.38 -1.54 27.12
CA GLY A 490 -17.45 -2.99 26.87
C GLY A 490 -17.35 -3.41 25.39
N MET A 491 -17.31 -2.47 24.44
CA MET A 491 -17.25 -2.74 22.98
C MET A 491 -16.13 -1.97 22.25
N SER A 492 -15.28 -1.26 22.99
CA SER A 492 -14.17 -0.49 22.43
C SER A 492 -12.86 -1.26 22.63
N MET A 493 -12.26 -1.75 21.54
CA MET A 493 -10.88 -2.25 21.53
C MET A 493 -9.86 -1.10 21.60
N THR A 494 -10.33 0.16 21.54
CA THR A 494 -9.49 1.36 21.62
C THR A 494 -9.58 1.99 23.00
N THR A 495 -8.66 1.67 23.91
CA THR A 495 -8.08 2.63 24.88
C THR A 495 -6.80 2.06 25.53
N PRO A 496 -5.79 2.89 25.78
CA PRO A 496 -4.57 2.48 26.48
C PRO A 496 -4.81 2.39 27.99
N ALA A 497 -4.32 1.29 28.57
CA ALA A 497 -4.01 1.08 29.99
C ALA A 497 -5.01 1.63 31.04
N SER A 498 -5.97 0.79 31.42
CA SER A 498 -6.42 0.76 32.83
C SER A 498 -6.50 -0.68 33.32
N ASN A 499 -5.60 -1.00 34.26
CA ASN A 499 -5.62 -2.23 35.04
C ASN A 499 -6.93 -2.32 35.84
N ALA A 500 -7.87 -3.14 35.40
CA ALA A 500 -8.81 -3.83 36.27
C ALA A 500 -9.38 -5.03 35.50
N GLU A 501 -9.13 -6.21 36.06
CA GLU A 501 -9.68 -7.52 35.75
C GLU A 501 -10.89 -7.55 34.80
N ARG A 502 -10.72 -8.20 33.64
CA ARG A 502 -11.73 -9.08 33.04
C ARG A 502 -11.12 -9.90 31.91
N THR A 503 -10.91 -11.18 32.21
CA THR A 503 -10.73 -12.24 31.23
C THR A 503 -12.00 -12.35 30.39
N VAL A 504 -12.00 -11.75 29.21
CA VAL A 504 -12.95 -12.10 28.15
C VAL A 504 -12.13 -12.81 27.08
N ASN A 505 -12.21 -14.14 27.09
CA ASN A 505 -11.76 -14.90 25.92
C ASN A 505 -12.55 -14.37 24.70
N PRO A 506 -11.90 -14.09 23.56
CA PRO A 506 -12.64 -13.89 22.32
C PRO A 506 -13.55 -15.11 22.13
N PRO A 507 -14.83 -14.92 21.75
CA PRO A 507 -15.72 -16.06 21.52
C PRO A 507 -15.04 -17.01 20.52
N ALA A 508 -14.81 -18.24 20.97
CA ALA A 508 -14.36 -19.31 20.09
C ALA A 508 -15.54 -19.67 19.18
N GLY A 509 -15.60 -19.03 18.03
CA GLY A 509 -16.63 -19.27 17.02
C GLY A 509 -16.83 -18.04 16.14
N CYS A 510 -16.60 -18.21 14.84
CA CYS A 510 -17.10 -17.27 13.85
C CYS A 510 -18.64 -17.15 14.05
N PRO A 511 -19.20 -15.94 14.27
CA PRO A 511 -20.59 -15.77 14.69
C PRO A 511 -21.64 -16.17 13.64
N TYR A 512 -21.20 -16.54 12.42
CA TYR A 512 -22.01 -16.57 11.20
C TYR A 512 -22.50 -17.94 10.73
N HIS A 513 -22.27 -19.03 11.47
CA HIS A 513 -22.95 -20.27 11.14
C HIS A 513 -24.37 -20.27 11.73
N LYS A 514 -25.37 -20.10 10.85
CA LYS A 514 -26.70 -20.68 11.10
C LYS A 514 -26.52 -22.21 11.17
N PRO A 515 -27.11 -22.90 12.15
CA PRO A 515 -27.17 -24.35 12.13
C PRO A 515 -27.92 -24.86 10.89
#